data_AF-A0A932Q2N1-F1
#
_entry.id   AF-A0A932Q2N1-F1
#
_cell.length_a   1.000
_cell.length_b   1.000
_cell.length_c   1.000
_cell.angle_alpha   90.00
_cell.angle_beta   90.00
_cell.angle_gamma   90.00
#
_symmetry.space_group_name_H-M   'P 1'
#
loop_
_entity.id
_entity.type
_entity.pdbx_description
1 polymer ?
#
loop_
_entity_poly.entity_id
_entity_poly.type
_entity_poly.pdbx_seq_one_letter_code
_entity_poly.pdbx_strand_id
1 'polypeptide(L)'
;MNIRSLTGFLSVTDPFTENSLRALGELVRTARVIFSDAELPLQTARVATQSISEISPRDLSAFARTLEAACQTHAIDYAALGALQADANNAPLALVDAIPDAIRATKNIFASVQIATRARGINLAAIQSTARVIHTLANTTPEGFGNFRFAALANCAPHAPFFPVAYQRGTANAFALAVETAPLAVDAFTRAQNLAEARAFFIAAIEAAAQKIAPLANDLTARFAFQFLGMDFSTAPFPETEKSIGTAM
;
A
#
# COMPACT_ATOMS: atom_id res chain seq x y z
N MET A 1 16.11 9.91 7.06
CA MET A 1 14.89 9.65 6.26
C MET A 1 14.95 8.21 5.78
N ASN A 2 13.85 7.46 5.82
CA ASN A 2 13.84 6.05 5.39
C ASN A 2 12.86 5.84 4.22
N ILE A 3 13.03 4.73 3.51
CA ILE A 3 11.99 4.20 2.63
C ILE A 3 11.05 3.34 3.49
N ARG A 4 9.86 3.86 3.78
CA ARG A 4 8.83 3.17 4.59
C ARG A 4 8.43 1.86 3.95
N SER A 5 8.23 1.88 2.64
CA SER A 5 7.92 0.66 1.90
C SER A 5 8.25 0.71 0.43
N LEU A 6 8.55 -0.47 -0.12
CA LEU A 6 8.48 -0.78 -1.53
C LEU A 6 7.25 -1.65 -1.73
N THR A 7 6.30 -1.16 -2.54
CA THR A 7 5.09 -1.91 -2.88
C THR A 7 5.17 -2.33 -4.33
N GLY A 8 5.24 -3.64 -4.57
CA GLY A 8 5.07 -4.23 -5.89
C GLY A 8 3.59 -4.34 -6.26
N PHE A 9 3.28 -4.16 -7.54
CA PHE A 9 1.93 -4.31 -8.09
C PHE A 9 1.95 -5.43 -9.11
N LEU A 10 1.23 -6.50 -8.81
CA LEU A 10 1.25 -7.75 -9.57
C LEU A 10 -0.18 -8.20 -9.89
N SER A 11 -0.38 -8.77 -11.07
CA SER A 11 -1.63 -9.44 -11.40
C SER A 11 -1.49 -10.94 -11.21
N VAL A 12 -2.42 -11.54 -10.47
CA VAL A 12 -2.39 -12.96 -10.08
C VAL A 12 -3.65 -13.70 -10.51
N THR A 13 -3.65 -15.03 -10.51
CA THR A 13 -4.81 -15.88 -10.84
C THR A 13 -5.19 -16.76 -9.65
N ASP A 14 -6.31 -17.48 -9.69
CA ASP A 14 -6.61 -18.56 -8.75
C ASP A 14 -6.73 -19.90 -9.51
N PRO A 15 -5.78 -20.84 -9.38
CA PRO A 15 -4.54 -20.76 -8.59
C PRO A 15 -3.51 -19.82 -9.25
N PHE A 16 -2.62 -19.20 -8.46
CA PHE A 16 -1.52 -18.37 -9.00
C PHE A 16 -0.22 -19.15 -9.10
N THR A 17 0.67 -18.68 -9.99
CA THR A 17 2.08 -19.09 -10.02
C THR A 17 2.92 -18.09 -9.25
N GLU A 18 3.96 -18.56 -8.58
CA GLU A 18 4.81 -17.70 -7.75
C GLU A 18 5.89 -16.94 -8.54
N ASN A 19 5.94 -17.05 -9.87
CA ASN A 19 7.02 -16.48 -10.67
C ASN A 19 7.17 -14.96 -10.48
N SER A 20 6.06 -14.22 -10.52
CA SER A 20 6.08 -12.77 -10.31
C SER A 20 6.39 -12.39 -8.86
N LEU A 21 5.98 -13.19 -7.88
CA LEU A 21 6.31 -12.98 -6.46
C LEU A 21 7.80 -13.23 -6.19
N ARG A 22 8.36 -14.29 -6.78
CA ARG A 22 9.80 -14.58 -6.72
C ARG A 22 10.62 -13.43 -7.30
N ALA A 23 10.25 -12.96 -8.48
CA ALA A 23 10.92 -11.82 -9.12
C ALA A 23 10.81 -10.54 -8.28
N LEU A 24 9.64 -10.29 -7.65
CA LEU A 24 9.49 -9.18 -6.70
C LEU A 24 10.37 -9.36 -5.46
N GLY A 25 10.49 -10.58 -4.92
CA GLY A 25 11.38 -10.88 -3.79
C GLY A 25 12.85 -10.63 -4.11
N GLU A 26 13.31 -10.99 -5.30
CA GLU A 26 14.67 -10.69 -5.78
C GLU A 26 14.92 -9.17 -5.94
N LEU A 27 13.92 -8.45 -6.48
CA LEU A 27 13.93 -6.99 -6.56
C LEU A 27 14.03 -6.38 -5.16
N VAL A 28 13.20 -6.81 -4.22
CA VAL A 28 13.19 -6.35 -2.82
C VAL A 28 14.54 -6.57 -2.16
N ARG A 29 15.12 -7.77 -2.30
CA ARG A 29 16.43 -8.08 -1.72
C ARG A 29 17.51 -7.14 -2.25
N THR A 30 17.51 -6.87 -3.55
CA THR A 30 18.45 -5.94 -4.19
C THR A 30 18.19 -4.51 -3.74
N ALA A 31 16.93 -4.10 -3.65
CA ALA A 31 16.52 -2.78 -3.18
C ALA A 31 16.97 -2.52 -1.73
N ARG A 32 16.85 -3.50 -0.84
CA ARG A 32 17.34 -3.38 0.55
C ARG A 32 18.83 -3.07 0.61
N VAL A 33 19.65 -3.71 -0.24
CA VAL A 33 21.09 -3.43 -0.33
C VAL A 33 21.34 -2.03 -0.89
N ILE A 34 20.81 -1.72 -2.08
CA ILE A 34 21.04 -0.43 -2.76
C ILE A 34 20.62 0.75 -1.87
N PHE A 35 19.44 0.67 -1.24
CA PHE A 35 18.96 1.75 -0.40
C PHE A 35 19.72 1.83 0.93
N SER A 36 20.16 0.72 1.50
CA SER A 36 21.00 0.73 2.71
C SER A 36 22.36 1.37 2.44
N ASP A 37 23.01 1.04 1.34
CA ASP A 37 24.30 1.63 0.93
C ASP A 37 24.19 3.15 0.70
N ALA A 38 22.98 3.63 0.35
CA ALA A 38 22.66 5.04 0.21
C ALA A 38 22.13 5.70 1.50
N GLU A 39 22.19 5.02 2.66
CA GLU A 39 21.68 5.52 3.96
C GLU A 39 20.18 5.82 3.97
N LEU A 40 19.39 5.02 3.24
CA LEU A 40 17.95 5.15 3.07
C LEU A 40 17.24 3.81 3.34
N PRO A 41 17.44 3.15 4.49
CA PRO A 41 17.04 1.75 4.67
C PRO A 41 15.56 1.52 4.33
N LEU A 42 15.31 0.45 3.57
CA LEU A 42 13.97 -0.02 3.23
C LEU A 42 13.41 -0.83 4.40
N GLN A 43 12.33 -0.34 5.00
CA GLN A 43 11.72 -0.97 6.18
C GLN A 43 10.86 -2.18 5.79
N THR A 44 9.85 -1.97 4.94
CA THR A 44 8.88 -3.03 4.60
C THR A 44 8.76 -3.26 3.09
N ALA A 45 8.59 -4.51 2.70
CA ALA A 45 8.29 -4.95 1.34
C ALA A 45 6.84 -5.41 1.26
N ARG A 46 6.12 -4.98 0.23
CA ARG A 46 4.68 -5.22 0.10
C ARG A 46 4.34 -5.63 -1.31
N VAL A 47 3.21 -6.31 -1.47
CA VAL A 47 2.61 -6.60 -2.78
C VAL A 47 1.13 -6.27 -2.80
N ALA A 48 0.64 -5.60 -3.84
CA ALA A 48 -0.79 -5.37 -4.04
C ALA A 48 -1.26 -6.04 -5.34
N THR A 49 -2.34 -6.80 -5.24
CA THR A 49 -2.95 -7.49 -6.38
C THR A 49 -4.02 -6.64 -7.07
N GLN A 50 -4.55 -7.13 -8.20
CA GLN A 50 -5.74 -6.56 -8.81
C GLN A 50 -6.99 -6.84 -7.95
N SER A 51 -8.14 -6.27 -8.32
CA SER A 51 -9.40 -6.47 -7.58
C SER A 51 -9.73 -7.96 -7.40
N ILE A 52 -10.16 -8.36 -6.21
CA ILE A 52 -10.64 -9.72 -5.94
C ILE A 52 -11.78 -10.16 -6.86
N SER A 53 -12.57 -9.21 -7.41
CA SER A 53 -13.60 -9.53 -8.41
C SER A 53 -13.01 -9.96 -9.75
N GLU A 54 -11.82 -9.48 -10.10
CA GLU A 54 -11.12 -9.86 -11.33
C GLU A 54 -10.40 -11.20 -11.17
N ILE A 55 -9.92 -11.50 -9.95
CA ILE A 55 -9.34 -12.80 -9.61
C ILE A 55 -10.44 -13.86 -9.52
N SER A 56 -11.60 -13.49 -8.94
CA SER A 56 -12.74 -14.37 -8.67
C SER A 56 -12.36 -15.69 -7.98
N PRO A 57 -11.70 -15.64 -6.80
CA PRO A 57 -11.26 -16.85 -6.12
C PRO A 57 -12.46 -17.69 -5.68
N ARG A 58 -12.33 -19.02 -5.75
CA ARG A 58 -13.41 -19.95 -5.32
C ARG A 58 -13.64 -19.89 -3.82
N ASP A 59 -12.57 -19.73 -3.06
CA ASP A 59 -12.57 -19.50 -1.61
C ASP A 59 -11.57 -18.38 -1.31
N LEU A 60 -12.10 -17.20 -0.98
CA LEU A 60 -11.30 -16.01 -0.70
C LEU A 60 -10.35 -16.21 0.48
N SER A 61 -10.75 -16.97 1.51
CA SER A 61 -9.93 -17.21 2.69
C SER A 61 -8.80 -18.18 2.40
N ALA A 62 -9.07 -19.24 1.62
CA ALA A 62 -8.03 -20.15 1.15
C ALA A 62 -7.02 -19.42 0.25
N PHE A 63 -7.52 -18.63 -0.70
CA PHE A 63 -6.68 -17.81 -1.57
C PHE A 63 -5.78 -16.86 -0.76
N ALA A 64 -6.35 -16.14 0.21
CA ALA A 64 -5.60 -15.22 1.08
C ALA A 64 -4.48 -15.93 1.86
N ARG A 65 -4.75 -17.13 2.41
CA ARG A 65 -3.72 -17.93 3.10
C ARG A 65 -2.60 -18.37 2.15
N THR A 66 -2.94 -18.79 0.94
CA THR A 66 -1.95 -19.20 -0.07
C THR A 66 -1.09 -18.00 -0.49
N LEU A 67 -1.70 -16.83 -0.72
CA LEU A 67 -0.97 -15.61 -1.04
C LEU A 67 -0.04 -15.18 0.10
N GLU A 68 -0.52 -15.23 1.35
CA GLU A 68 0.30 -14.92 2.53
C GLU A 68 1.51 -15.84 2.65
N ALA A 69 1.30 -17.16 2.51
CA ALA A 69 2.38 -18.13 2.57
C ALA A 69 3.44 -17.90 1.48
N ALA A 70 3.01 -17.65 0.24
CA ALA A 70 3.92 -17.35 -0.86
C ALA A 70 4.71 -16.05 -0.62
N CYS A 71 4.07 -15.01 -0.08
CA CYS A 71 4.76 -13.75 0.26
C CYS A 71 5.86 -13.98 1.30
N GLN A 72 5.60 -14.79 2.33
CA GLN A 72 6.60 -15.12 3.36
C GLN A 72 7.81 -15.85 2.77
N THR A 73 7.60 -16.78 1.82
CA THR A 73 8.70 -17.48 1.12
C THR A 73 9.61 -16.51 0.36
N HIS A 74 9.08 -15.40 -0.15
CA HIS A 74 9.83 -14.42 -0.95
C HIS A 74 10.19 -13.13 -0.18
N ALA A 75 10.16 -13.17 1.17
CA ALA A 75 10.49 -12.05 2.05
C ALA A 75 9.67 -10.77 1.78
N ILE A 76 8.40 -10.95 1.41
CA ILE A 76 7.40 -9.88 1.27
C ILE A 76 6.58 -9.84 2.57
N ASP A 77 6.61 -8.71 3.27
CA ASP A 77 6.06 -8.58 4.62
C ASP A 77 4.53 -8.59 4.62
N TYR A 78 3.91 -7.91 3.65
CA TYR A 78 2.46 -7.70 3.58
C TYR A 78 1.91 -7.84 2.15
N ALA A 79 0.67 -8.32 2.03
CA ALA A 79 -0.03 -8.35 0.75
C ALA A 79 -1.42 -7.70 0.84
N ALA A 80 -1.82 -6.99 -0.21
CA ALA A 80 -3.16 -6.44 -0.36
C ALA A 80 -3.89 -7.18 -1.47
N LEU A 81 -5.12 -7.64 -1.19
CA LEU A 81 -5.99 -8.35 -2.14
C LEU A 81 -6.60 -7.43 -3.22
N GLY A 82 -6.24 -6.15 -3.23
CA GLY A 82 -6.62 -5.20 -4.28
C GLY A 82 -8.08 -4.76 -4.23
N ALA A 83 -8.31 -3.48 -4.50
CA ALA A 83 -9.55 -2.83 -4.12
C ALA A 83 -10.74 -3.34 -4.92
N LEU A 84 -11.71 -3.95 -4.23
CA LEU A 84 -12.98 -4.31 -4.84
C LEU A 84 -13.67 -3.04 -5.32
N GLN A 85 -13.90 -2.94 -6.63
CA GLN A 85 -14.53 -1.78 -7.27
C GLN A 85 -16.05 -1.85 -7.05
N ALA A 86 -16.50 -1.40 -5.87
CA ALA A 86 -17.90 -1.46 -5.45
C ALA A 86 -18.69 -0.16 -5.66
N ASP A 87 -18.10 0.81 -6.35
CA ASP A 87 -18.69 2.12 -6.66
C ASP A 87 -19.80 2.04 -7.71
N ALA A 88 -19.88 0.93 -8.45
CA ALA A 88 -20.98 0.63 -9.38
C ALA A 88 -22.16 -0.07 -8.68
N ASN A 89 -23.40 0.24 -9.11
CA ASN A 89 -24.62 -0.31 -8.50
C ASN A 89 -24.73 -1.85 -8.55
N ASN A 90 -24.09 -2.50 -9.53
CA ASN A 90 -24.10 -3.96 -9.70
C ASN A 90 -22.87 -4.64 -9.08
N ALA A 91 -22.16 -3.98 -8.16
CA ALA A 91 -21.01 -4.53 -7.49
C ALA A 91 -21.33 -5.86 -6.78
N PRO A 92 -20.41 -6.84 -6.78
CA PRO A 92 -20.60 -8.13 -6.12
C PRO A 92 -20.45 -7.99 -4.60
N LEU A 93 -21.47 -7.46 -3.92
CA LEU A 93 -21.43 -7.19 -2.47
C LEU A 93 -21.21 -8.44 -1.62
N ALA A 94 -21.55 -9.63 -2.11
CA ALA A 94 -21.21 -10.89 -1.45
C ALA A 94 -19.69 -11.07 -1.26
N LEU A 95 -18.87 -10.55 -2.18
CA LEU A 95 -17.40 -10.55 -2.01
C LEU A 95 -16.95 -9.57 -0.94
N VAL A 96 -17.65 -8.44 -0.74
CA VAL A 96 -17.38 -7.50 0.37
C VAL A 96 -17.64 -8.21 1.69
N ASP A 97 -18.79 -8.86 1.82
CA ASP A 97 -19.22 -9.51 3.05
C ASP A 97 -18.32 -10.71 3.43
N ALA A 98 -17.54 -11.26 2.48
CA ALA A 98 -16.57 -12.34 2.71
C ALA A 98 -15.17 -11.85 3.18
N ILE A 99 -14.86 -10.55 3.08
CA ILE A 99 -13.55 -9.99 3.47
C ILE A 99 -13.19 -10.28 4.94
N PRO A 100 -14.11 -10.20 5.93
CA PRO A 100 -13.79 -10.52 7.31
C PRO A 100 -13.19 -11.91 7.52
N ASP A 101 -13.67 -12.93 6.79
CA ASP A 101 -13.15 -14.29 6.89
C ASP A 101 -11.70 -14.38 6.41
N ALA A 102 -11.38 -13.73 5.29
CA ALA A 102 -10.03 -13.69 4.74
C ALA A 102 -9.05 -12.97 5.68
N ILE A 103 -9.47 -11.87 6.29
CA ILE A 103 -8.67 -11.13 7.28
C ILE A 103 -8.46 -11.94 8.56
N ARG A 104 -9.48 -12.68 9.03
CA ARG A 104 -9.33 -13.57 10.21
C ARG A 104 -8.42 -14.77 9.93
N ALA A 105 -8.45 -15.29 8.71
CA ALA A 105 -7.66 -16.45 8.31
C ALA A 105 -6.16 -16.16 8.15
N THR A 106 -5.74 -14.90 8.24
CA THR A 106 -4.39 -14.43 7.91
C THR A 106 -3.90 -13.37 8.88
N LYS A 107 -2.59 -13.07 8.86
CA LYS A 107 -1.97 -12.06 9.74
C LYS A 107 -1.56 -10.79 8.99
N ASN A 108 -1.15 -10.93 7.74
CA ASN A 108 -0.45 -9.93 6.92
C ASN A 108 -1.18 -9.62 5.61
N ILE A 109 -2.41 -10.12 5.43
CA ILE A 109 -3.28 -9.76 4.31
C ILE A 109 -4.12 -8.54 4.65
N PHE A 110 -4.17 -7.61 3.69
CA PHE A 110 -4.94 -6.39 3.69
C PHE A 110 -6.01 -6.45 2.59
N ALA A 111 -7.11 -5.75 2.78
CA ALA A 111 -8.18 -5.64 1.79
C ALA A 111 -8.80 -4.24 1.80
N SER A 112 -9.40 -3.85 0.69
CA SER A 112 -10.09 -2.57 0.61
C SER A 112 -11.24 -2.60 -0.39
N VAL A 113 -12.19 -1.68 -0.20
CA VAL A 113 -13.39 -1.58 -1.04
C VAL A 113 -13.55 -0.15 -1.51
N GLN A 114 -13.56 0.07 -2.82
CA GLN A 114 -13.83 1.36 -3.41
C GLN A 114 -15.34 1.59 -3.51
N ILE A 115 -15.87 2.43 -2.62
CA ILE A 115 -17.30 2.69 -2.47
C ILE A 115 -17.78 3.93 -3.23
N ALA A 116 -16.84 4.79 -3.65
CA ALA A 116 -17.15 6.02 -4.36
C ALA A 116 -16.03 6.45 -5.32
N THR A 117 -16.43 7.00 -6.46
CA THR A 117 -15.57 7.70 -7.41
C THR A 117 -16.27 8.93 -7.95
N ARG A 118 -15.51 9.95 -8.39
CA ARG A 118 -16.08 11.11 -9.10
C ARG A 118 -16.87 10.71 -10.35
N ALA A 119 -16.45 9.62 -11.01
CA ALA A 119 -17.05 9.15 -12.24
C ALA A 119 -18.38 8.40 -12.01
N ARG A 120 -18.51 7.61 -10.93
CA ARG A 120 -19.69 6.77 -10.67
C ARG A 120 -20.55 7.26 -9.50
N GLY A 121 -20.10 8.28 -8.79
CA GLY A 121 -20.78 8.78 -7.59
C GLY A 121 -20.54 7.87 -6.40
N ILE A 122 -21.59 7.67 -5.61
CA ILE A 122 -21.56 6.94 -4.35
C ILE A 122 -22.50 5.73 -4.45
N ASN A 123 -22.04 4.55 -4.04
CA ASN A 123 -22.89 3.38 -3.88
C ASN A 123 -23.27 3.17 -2.41
N LEU A 124 -24.53 3.51 -2.05
CA LEU A 124 -25.03 3.37 -0.68
C LEU A 124 -25.09 1.92 -0.20
N ALA A 125 -25.41 0.97 -1.08
CA ALA A 125 -25.44 -0.45 -0.71
C ALA A 125 -24.03 -0.97 -0.40
N ALA A 126 -23.02 -0.55 -1.19
CA ALA A 126 -21.63 -0.86 -0.92
C ALA A 126 -21.13 -0.21 0.38
N ILE A 127 -21.54 1.04 0.67
CA ILE A 127 -21.23 1.70 1.94
C ILE A 127 -21.77 0.90 3.12
N GLN A 128 -23.03 0.48 3.06
CA GLN A 128 -23.66 -0.28 4.14
C GLN A 128 -22.97 -1.64 4.36
N SER A 129 -22.63 -2.36 3.27
CA SER A 129 -21.88 -3.62 3.36
C SER A 129 -20.47 -3.41 3.92
N THR A 130 -19.76 -2.40 3.44
CA THR A 130 -18.43 -2.02 3.93
C THR A 130 -18.44 -1.62 5.42
N ALA A 131 -19.48 -0.93 5.88
CA ALA A 131 -19.67 -0.60 7.29
C ALA A 131 -19.90 -1.86 8.15
N ARG A 132 -20.66 -2.85 7.65
CA ARG A 132 -20.83 -4.14 8.32
C ARG A 132 -19.50 -4.91 8.42
N VAL A 133 -18.64 -4.83 7.40
CA VAL A 133 -17.28 -5.40 7.46
C VAL A 133 -16.48 -4.79 8.60
N ILE A 134 -16.43 -3.46 8.69
CA ILE A 134 -15.72 -2.74 9.78
C ILE A 134 -16.23 -3.17 11.16
N HIS A 135 -17.57 -3.21 11.32
CA HIS A 135 -18.19 -3.65 12.57
C HIS A 135 -17.86 -5.11 12.88
N THR A 136 -17.88 -5.98 11.89
CA THR A 136 -17.55 -7.40 12.05
C THR A 136 -16.10 -7.56 12.49
N LEU A 137 -15.16 -6.90 11.82
CA LEU A 137 -13.73 -6.96 12.16
C LEU A 137 -13.47 -6.45 13.58
N ALA A 138 -14.11 -5.34 13.98
CA ALA A 138 -13.98 -4.79 15.34
C ALA A 138 -14.35 -5.81 16.42
N ASN A 139 -15.38 -6.63 16.18
CA ASN A 139 -15.93 -7.56 17.18
C ASN A 139 -15.37 -8.99 17.07
N THR A 140 -14.69 -9.33 15.97
CA THR A 140 -14.26 -10.73 15.68
C THR A 140 -12.76 -10.89 15.52
N THR A 141 -11.98 -9.82 15.70
CA THR A 141 -10.52 -9.87 15.73
C THR A 141 -10.00 -9.37 17.07
N PRO A 142 -8.86 -9.89 17.56
CA PRO A 142 -8.27 -9.43 18.82
C PRO A 142 -8.10 -7.92 18.82
N GLU A 143 -8.65 -7.25 19.84
CA GLU A 143 -8.61 -5.78 20.00
C GLU A 143 -9.14 -5.00 18.78
N GLY A 144 -9.94 -5.64 17.91
CA GLY A 144 -10.41 -5.07 16.66
C GLY A 144 -9.31 -4.83 15.61
N PHE A 145 -8.11 -5.40 15.78
CA PHE A 145 -6.95 -5.14 14.92
C PHE A 145 -7.11 -5.55 13.47
N GLY A 146 -8.13 -6.36 13.13
CA GLY A 146 -8.54 -6.58 11.74
C GLY A 146 -8.83 -5.29 10.99
N ASN A 147 -9.31 -4.25 11.66
CA ASN A 147 -9.58 -2.95 11.04
C ASN A 147 -8.31 -2.21 10.58
N PHE A 148 -7.13 -2.49 11.16
CA PHE A 148 -5.88 -1.95 10.61
C PHE A 148 -5.49 -2.56 9.26
N ARG A 149 -6.15 -3.65 8.86
CA ARG A 149 -5.94 -4.36 7.60
C ARG A 149 -7.05 -4.13 6.58
N PHE A 150 -8.00 -3.25 6.88
CA PHE A 150 -9.15 -2.96 6.02
C PHE A 150 -9.38 -1.46 5.82
N ALA A 151 -9.80 -1.04 4.62
CA ALA A 151 -10.35 0.31 4.43
C ALA A 151 -11.46 0.40 3.39
N ALA A 152 -12.38 1.34 3.63
CA ALA A 152 -13.26 1.90 2.62
C ALA A 152 -12.51 2.99 1.86
N LEU A 153 -12.59 2.97 0.53
CA LEU A 153 -11.91 3.92 -0.35
C LEU A 153 -12.91 4.81 -1.08
N ALA A 154 -12.54 6.09 -1.22
CA ALA A 154 -13.24 7.04 -2.06
C ALA A 154 -12.20 7.78 -2.91
N ASN A 155 -12.38 7.77 -4.24
CA ASN A 155 -11.47 8.44 -5.18
C ASN A 155 -9.99 8.00 -5.13
N CYS A 156 -9.71 6.79 -4.66
CA CYS A 156 -8.36 6.24 -4.70
C CYS A 156 -8.07 5.63 -6.07
N ALA A 157 -7.03 6.11 -6.74
CA ALA A 157 -6.51 5.54 -7.98
C ALA A 157 -5.65 4.30 -7.70
N PRO A 158 -5.42 3.41 -8.67
CA PRO A 158 -4.50 2.29 -8.51
C PRO A 158 -3.06 2.77 -8.30
N HIS A 159 -2.20 1.85 -7.86
CA HIS A 159 -0.75 2.03 -7.75
C HIS A 159 -0.25 2.99 -6.66
N ALA A 160 -1.11 3.44 -5.75
CA ALA A 160 -0.67 4.11 -4.53
C ALA A 160 0.08 3.10 -3.62
N PRO A 161 1.28 3.41 -3.10
CA PRO A 161 2.08 2.47 -2.29
C PRO A 161 1.65 2.38 -0.81
N PHE A 162 0.39 2.73 -0.48
CA PHE A 162 -0.12 2.75 0.90
C PHE A 162 -1.09 1.62 1.16
N PHE A 163 -0.93 0.94 2.28
CA PHE A 163 -1.90 -0.05 2.71
C PHE A 163 -2.93 0.57 3.65
N PRO A 164 -4.19 0.10 3.59
CA PRO A 164 -4.73 -0.96 2.71
C PRO A 164 -5.22 -0.47 1.32
N VAL A 165 -4.89 0.77 0.94
CA VAL A 165 -5.38 1.42 -0.29
C VAL A 165 -4.81 0.79 -1.56
N ALA A 166 -3.59 0.26 -1.53
CA ALA A 166 -2.83 -0.20 -2.68
C ALA A 166 -3.55 -1.30 -3.46
N TYR A 167 -3.60 -1.14 -4.78
CA TYR A 167 -4.10 -2.15 -5.71
C TYR A 167 -3.46 -2.00 -7.09
N GLN A 168 -3.36 -3.11 -7.80
CA GLN A 168 -2.87 -3.19 -9.18
C GLN A 168 -4.00 -2.90 -10.17
N ARG A 169 -3.66 -2.25 -11.29
CA ARG A 169 -4.51 -2.18 -12.48
C ARG A 169 -3.67 -2.37 -13.74
N GLY A 170 -4.02 -3.36 -14.55
CA GLY A 170 -3.27 -3.75 -15.75
C GLY A 170 -2.47 -5.03 -15.54
N THR A 171 -1.54 -5.33 -16.45
CA THR A 171 -0.78 -6.60 -16.44
C THR A 171 0.73 -6.41 -16.26
N ALA A 172 1.24 -5.18 -16.42
CA ALA A 172 2.66 -4.90 -16.25
C ALA A 172 3.04 -4.97 -14.77
N ASN A 173 4.10 -5.73 -14.48
CA ASN A 173 4.72 -5.72 -13.16
C ASN A 173 5.31 -4.34 -12.88
N ALA A 174 5.02 -3.80 -11.70
CA ALA A 174 5.44 -2.47 -11.35
C ALA A 174 5.74 -2.35 -9.86
N PHE A 175 6.38 -1.27 -9.44
CA PHE A 175 6.56 -0.93 -8.03
C PHE A 175 6.54 0.58 -7.79
N ALA A 176 6.18 0.98 -6.58
CA ALA A 176 6.27 2.34 -6.09
C ALA A 176 6.83 2.37 -4.67
N LEU A 177 7.37 3.52 -4.28
CA LEU A 177 7.99 3.72 -2.96
C LEU A 177 7.13 4.65 -2.11
N ALA A 178 6.98 4.32 -0.83
CA ALA A 178 6.50 5.26 0.18
C ALA A 178 7.69 5.73 1.02
N VAL A 179 7.86 7.05 1.14
CA VAL A 179 9.00 7.70 1.78
C VAL A 179 8.54 8.39 3.06
N GLU A 180 9.30 8.23 4.15
CA GLU A 180 8.97 8.88 5.43
C GLU A 180 9.39 10.36 5.43
N THR A 181 8.44 11.28 5.29
CA THR A 181 8.77 12.71 5.17
C THR A 181 8.43 13.56 6.38
N ALA A 182 7.75 13.01 7.39
CA ALA A 182 7.45 13.75 8.62
C ALA A 182 8.69 14.41 9.26
N PRO A 183 9.88 13.76 9.33
CA PRO A 183 11.08 14.42 9.87
C PRO A 183 11.55 15.62 9.05
N LEU A 184 11.36 15.58 7.71
CA LEU A 184 11.69 16.69 6.83
C LEU A 184 10.75 17.88 7.08
N ALA A 185 9.48 17.61 7.36
CA ALA A 185 8.52 18.64 7.73
C ALA A 185 8.89 19.26 9.10
N VAL A 186 9.20 18.44 10.10
CA VAL A 186 9.60 18.94 11.43
C VAL A 186 10.84 19.83 11.32
N ASP A 187 11.89 19.40 10.62
CA ASP A 187 13.10 20.21 10.43
C ASP A 187 12.80 21.54 9.72
N ALA A 188 12.08 21.49 8.60
CA ALA A 188 11.76 22.66 7.78
C ALA A 188 10.96 23.71 8.58
N PHE A 189 9.99 23.28 9.38
CA PHE A 189 9.12 24.17 10.14
C PHE A 189 9.75 24.65 11.44
N THR A 190 10.60 23.83 12.09
CA THR A 190 11.28 24.22 13.35
C THR A 190 12.30 25.33 13.11
N ARG A 191 13.03 25.28 11.99
CA ARG A 191 14.12 26.23 11.71
C ARG A 191 13.67 27.51 11.01
N ALA A 192 12.46 27.53 10.46
CA ALA A 192 11.95 28.66 9.69
C ALA A 192 11.43 29.78 10.61
N GLN A 193 11.59 31.02 10.17
CA GLN A 193 11.07 32.21 10.88
C GLN A 193 9.63 32.52 10.51
N ASN A 194 9.16 32.01 9.38
CA ASN A 194 7.80 32.21 8.87
C ASN A 194 7.38 31.08 7.91
N LEU A 195 6.09 31.02 7.58
CA LEU A 195 5.51 29.96 6.75
C LEU A 195 6.05 29.92 5.31
N ALA A 196 6.41 31.07 4.74
CA ALA A 196 6.95 31.12 3.38
C ALA A 196 8.33 30.44 3.32
N GLU A 197 9.14 30.68 4.34
CA GLU A 197 10.44 30.04 4.52
C GLU A 197 10.29 28.53 4.82
N ALA A 198 9.40 28.15 5.74
CA ALA A 198 9.11 26.74 6.04
C ALA A 198 8.70 25.96 4.78
N ARG A 199 7.81 26.55 3.97
CA ARG A 199 7.41 25.99 2.67
C ARG A 199 8.60 25.82 1.73
N ALA A 200 9.45 26.84 1.60
CA ALA A 200 10.62 26.77 0.72
C ALA A 200 11.59 25.67 1.15
N PHE A 201 11.87 25.57 2.47
CA PHE A 201 12.72 24.53 3.02
C PHE A 201 12.14 23.13 2.82
N PHE A 202 10.84 22.96 3.04
CA PHE A 202 10.21 21.65 2.89
C PHE A 202 10.18 21.20 1.43
N ILE A 203 9.87 22.09 0.47
CA ILE A 203 9.93 21.78 -0.96
C ILE A 203 11.35 21.34 -1.35
N ALA A 204 12.37 22.12 -0.96
CA ALA A 204 13.76 21.80 -1.27
C ALA A 204 14.19 20.46 -0.68
N ALA A 205 13.76 20.14 0.55
CA ALA A 205 14.07 18.88 1.20
C ALA A 205 13.43 17.67 0.48
N ILE A 206 12.18 17.81 0.03
CA ILE A 206 11.47 16.77 -0.76
C ILE A 206 12.13 16.57 -2.13
N GLU A 207 12.47 17.66 -2.82
CA GLU A 207 13.13 17.59 -4.12
C GLU A 207 14.51 16.93 -4.02
N ALA A 208 15.30 17.30 -3.00
CA ALA A 208 16.60 16.68 -2.74
C ALA A 208 16.47 15.18 -2.42
N ALA A 209 15.46 14.81 -1.62
CA ALA A 209 15.13 13.41 -1.34
C ALA A 209 14.78 12.65 -2.63
N ALA A 210 13.93 13.22 -3.49
CA ALA A 210 13.55 12.61 -4.76
C ALA A 210 14.75 12.44 -5.70
N GLN A 211 15.62 13.44 -5.80
CA GLN A 211 16.85 13.39 -6.61
C GLN A 211 17.80 12.30 -6.14
N LYS A 212 17.85 12.02 -4.83
CA LYS A 212 18.65 10.91 -4.26
C LYS A 212 18.03 9.54 -4.54
N ILE A 213 16.70 9.41 -4.42
CA ILE A 213 16.02 8.10 -4.51
C ILE A 213 15.76 7.66 -5.96
N ALA A 214 15.36 8.58 -6.85
CA ALA A 214 14.92 8.23 -8.20
C ALA A 214 15.97 7.44 -9.02
N PRO A 215 17.27 7.79 -9.03
CA PRO A 215 18.27 7.02 -9.76
C PRO A 215 18.40 5.58 -9.25
N LEU A 216 18.30 5.36 -7.94
CA LEU A 216 18.37 4.04 -7.31
C LEU A 216 17.16 3.18 -7.69
N ALA A 217 15.96 3.78 -7.74
CA ALA A 217 14.77 3.10 -8.21
C ALA A 217 14.85 2.76 -9.71
N ASN A 218 15.40 3.66 -10.53
CA ASN A 218 15.60 3.40 -11.95
C ASN A 218 16.62 2.29 -12.22
N ASP A 219 17.65 2.16 -11.38
CA ASP A 219 18.59 1.02 -11.44
C ASP A 219 17.87 -0.31 -11.17
N LEU A 220 16.90 -0.35 -10.25
CA LEU A 220 16.05 -1.53 -10.06
C LEU A 220 15.24 -1.85 -11.33
N THR A 221 14.65 -0.86 -11.99
CA THR A 221 13.95 -1.06 -13.28
C THR A 221 14.88 -1.53 -14.40
N ALA A 222 16.16 -1.16 -14.39
CA ALA A 222 17.12 -1.64 -15.39
C ALA A 222 17.50 -3.12 -15.17
N ARG A 223 17.45 -3.59 -13.91
CA ARG A 223 17.83 -4.96 -13.51
C ARG A 223 16.66 -5.93 -13.52
N PHE A 224 15.47 -5.44 -13.22
CA PHE A 224 14.26 -6.24 -13.05
C PHE A 224 13.19 -5.76 -14.02
N ALA A 225 12.40 -6.68 -14.57
CA ALA A 225 11.27 -6.37 -15.46
C ALA A 225 10.07 -5.77 -14.69
N PHE A 226 10.31 -4.69 -13.95
CA PHE A 226 9.34 -3.96 -13.14
C PHE A 226 9.42 -2.46 -13.46
N GLN A 227 8.28 -1.88 -13.82
CA GLN A 227 8.17 -0.44 -14.02
C GLN A 227 8.19 0.30 -12.67
N PHE A 228 9.03 1.33 -12.55
CA PHE A 228 8.94 2.27 -11.44
C PHE A 228 7.82 3.28 -11.68
N LEU A 229 6.82 3.33 -10.78
CA LEU A 229 5.65 4.20 -10.89
C LEU A 229 5.78 5.52 -10.12
N GLY A 230 6.86 5.67 -9.35
CA GLY A 230 7.16 6.88 -8.60
C GLY A 230 7.18 6.68 -7.09
N MET A 231 7.10 7.80 -6.39
CA MET A 231 7.29 7.90 -4.95
C MET A 231 6.16 8.72 -4.35
N ASP A 232 5.70 8.31 -3.18
CA ASP A 232 4.85 9.13 -2.35
C ASP A 232 5.59 9.59 -1.11
N PHE A 233 5.51 10.89 -0.86
CA PHE A 233 6.18 11.61 0.20
C PHE A 233 5.22 11.92 1.34
N SER A 234 4.80 10.88 2.06
CA SER A 234 3.78 11.00 3.10
C SER A 234 4.37 11.52 4.42
N THR A 235 3.72 12.56 4.95
CA THR A 235 3.96 13.08 6.30
C THR A 235 3.15 12.30 7.35
N ALA A 236 2.84 11.02 7.10
CA ALA A 236 2.03 10.21 8.01
C ALA A 236 2.53 10.32 9.46
N PRO A 237 1.63 10.54 10.43
CA PRO A 237 2.01 10.74 11.81
C PRO A 237 2.65 9.48 12.38
N PHE A 238 3.78 9.65 13.05
CA PHE A 238 4.39 8.64 13.91
C PHE A 238 4.28 9.10 15.37
N PRO A 239 4.18 8.20 16.36
CA PRO A 239 4.03 8.59 17.76
C PRO A 239 5.25 9.32 18.35
N GLU A 240 6.39 9.34 17.64
CA GLU A 240 7.59 10.09 18.04
C GLU A 240 7.50 11.53 17.56
N THR A 241 7.80 12.47 18.45
CA THR A 241 7.75 13.93 18.22
C THR A 241 8.60 14.34 17.00
N GLU A 242 9.79 13.78 16.86
CA GLU A 242 10.72 14.10 15.77
C GLU A 242 10.26 13.57 14.41
N LYS A 243 9.23 12.71 14.39
CA LYS A 243 8.68 12.05 13.19
C LYS A 243 7.17 12.24 13.09
N SER A 244 6.64 13.34 13.60
CA SER A 244 5.20 13.62 13.61
C SER A 244 4.86 14.88 12.85
N ILE A 245 3.94 14.78 11.90
CA ILE A 245 3.34 15.97 11.27
C ILE A 245 2.63 16.86 12.29
N GLY A 246 2.09 16.29 13.37
CA GLY A 246 1.47 17.07 14.44
C GLY A 246 2.47 17.95 15.20
N THR A 247 3.77 17.64 15.13
CA THR A 247 4.84 18.49 15.68
C THR A 247 5.26 19.59 14.71
N ALA A 248 5.15 19.35 13.40
CA ALA A 248 5.46 20.36 12.39
C ALA A 248 4.33 21.40 12.19
N MET A 249 3.10 21.08 12.62
CA MET A 249 1.93 21.97 12.59
C MET A 249 1.90 22.90 13.80
#